data_AF-A0A2T0UJA7-F1
#
_entry.id   AF-A0A2T0UJA7-F1
#
_cell.length_a   1.000
_cell.length_b   1.000
_cell.length_c   1.000
_cell.angle_alpha   90.00
_cell.angle_beta   90.00
_cell.angle_gamma   90.00
#
_symmetry.space_group_name_H-M   'P 1'
#
loop_
_entity.id
_entity.type
_entity.pdbx_description
1 polymer ?
#
loop_
_entity_poly.entity_id
_entity_poly.type
_entity_poly.pdbx_seq_one_letter_code
_entity_poly.pdbx_strand_id
1 'polypeptide(L)'
;MEITTREAAERLDVNHARVRALVASGILTARLVGRQWLVDTDSVDRQAEMKTAQATGRPMAQRVAWAAGVLADGGRADWLTASEAYRLRRRLGSRARAEVVQRWLRSRSGDIRSFRVGQSDLTKLLAVDGVVATGVSAAVAYGLGLGTGGTGDAYVTSSLVGQLTSDFYLVESRTGNLTLRVVDGDLHLRSARSVGGRTVAPRLIVGADLADDRDARTKSAGRELIQSVLDARASG
;
A
#
# COMPACT_ATOMS: atom_id res chain seq x y z
N MET A 1 -15.68 21.96 5.44
CA MET A 1 -17.09 22.34 5.75
C MET A 1 -17.70 21.24 6.59
N GLU A 2 -18.77 21.50 7.35
CA GLU A 2 -19.42 20.46 8.16
C GLU A 2 -20.89 20.30 7.77
N ILE A 3 -21.36 19.06 7.75
CA ILE A 3 -22.75 18.69 7.44
C ILE A 3 -23.34 17.81 8.53
N THR A 4 -24.66 17.74 8.59
CA THR A 4 -25.37 16.89 9.53
C THR A 4 -25.26 15.42 9.16
N THR A 5 -25.50 14.52 10.11
CA THR A 5 -25.58 13.07 9.80
C THR A 5 -26.66 12.70 8.80
N ARG A 6 -27.72 13.52 8.66
CA ARG A 6 -28.76 13.36 7.64
C ARG A 6 -28.21 13.64 6.24
N GLU A 7 -27.56 14.78 6.06
CA GLU A 7 -26.96 15.16 4.78
C GLU A 7 -25.81 14.21 4.39
N ALA A 8 -25.04 13.73 5.38
CA ALA A 8 -24.03 12.70 5.14
C ALA A 8 -24.65 11.36 4.71
N ALA A 9 -25.78 10.96 5.30
CA ALA A 9 -26.51 9.75 4.93
C ALA A 9 -27.06 9.83 3.49
N GLU A 10 -27.63 10.98 3.12
CA GLU A 10 -28.12 11.26 1.76
C GLU A 10 -26.98 11.22 0.74
N ARG A 11 -25.85 11.90 1.00
CA ARG A 11 -24.69 11.90 0.09
C ARG A 11 -24.05 10.53 -0.09
N LEU A 12 -24.02 9.72 0.99
CA LEU A 12 -23.43 8.39 0.96
C LEU A 12 -24.40 7.32 0.47
N ASP A 13 -25.68 7.64 0.34
CA ASP A 13 -26.76 6.69 0.05
C ASP A 13 -26.70 5.49 1.03
N VAL A 14 -26.72 5.81 2.32
CA VAL A 14 -26.74 4.85 3.44
C VAL A 14 -27.65 5.34 4.56
N ASN A 15 -28.04 4.47 5.49
CA ASN A 15 -28.84 4.89 6.64
C ASN A 15 -28.01 5.59 7.74
N HIS A 16 -28.69 6.29 8.65
CA HIS A 16 -28.06 6.99 9.78
C HIS A 16 -27.26 6.07 10.73
N ALA A 17 -27.69 4.82 10.90
CA ALA A 17 -26.96 3.85 11.71
C ALA A 17 -25.58 3.56 11.10
N ARG A 18 -25.50 3.48 9.75
CA ARG A 18 -24.24 3.31 9.03
C ARG A 18 -23.34 4.53 9.14
N VAL A 19 -23.88 5.74 9.04
CA VAL A 19 -23.10 6.97 9.26
C VAL A 19 -22.50 6.98 10.66
N ARG A 20 -23.29 6.66 11.70
CA ARG A 20 -22.78 6.56 13.08
C ARG A 20 -21.71 5.50 13.25
N ALA A 21 -21.86 4.35 12.61
CA ALA A 21 -20.82 3.31 12.61
C ALA A 21 -19.53 3.80 11.95
N LEU A 22 -19.62 4.54 10.84
CA LEU A 22 -18.46 5.11 10.15
C LEU A 22 -17.75 6.16 11.02
N VAL A 23 -18.49 7.02 11.70
CA VAL A 23 -17.96 7.97 12.69
C VAL A 23 -17.28 7.23 13.85
N ALA A 24 -17.96 6.23 14.44
CA ALA A 24 -17.41 5.43 15.54
C ALA A 24 -16.12 4.67 15.14
N SER A 25 -16.04 4.24 13.88
CA SER A 25 -14.84 3.59 13.32
C SER A 25 -13.73 4.56 12.90
N GLY A 26 -13.95 5.88 13.00
CA GLY A 26 -13.01 6.91 12.58
C GLY A 26 -12.86 7.08 11.06
N ILE A 27 -13.75 6.47 10.26
CA ILE A 27 -13.73 6.61 8.79
C ILE A 27 -14.27 7.99 8.37
N LEU A 28 -15.32 8.46 9.06
CA LEU A 28 -15.80 9.83 8.89
C LEU A 28 -15.29 10.67 10.06
N THR A 29 -14.68 11.80 9.75
CA THR A 29 -14.29 12.78 10.76
C THR A 29 -15.55 13.51 11.21
N ALA A 30 -15.84 13.51 12.50
CA ALA A 30 -17.01 14.19 13.03
C ALA A 30 -16.77 14.67 14.46
N ARG A 31 -17.52 15.71 14.85
CA ARG A 31 -17.56 16.21 16.23
C ARG A 31 -19.01 16.32 16.72
N LEU A 32 -19.18 16.15 18.02
CA LEU A 32 -20.47 16.31 18.68
C LEU A 32 -20.65 17.75 19.14
N VAL A 33 -21.73 18.39 18.72
CA VAL A 33 -22.12 19.74 19.15
C VAL A 33 -23.51 19.68 19.76
N GLY A 34 -23.58 19.87 21.08
CA GLY A 34 -24.79 19.62 21.84
C GLY A 34 -25.25 18.17 21.67
N ARG A 35 -26.39 17.97 20.99
CA ARG A 35 -26.97 16.64 20.73
C ARG A 35 -26.79 16.16 19.28
N GLN A 36 -26.10 16.94 18.44
CA GLN A 36 -26.01 16.69 17.01
C GLN A 36 -24.57 16.45 16.57
N TRP A 37 -24.38 15.41 15.76
CA TRP A 37 -23.12 15.14 15.09
C TRP A 37 -22.98 16.02 13.85
N LEU A 38 -21.88 16.77 13.81
CA LEU A 38 -21.40 17.49 12.64
C LEU A 38 -20.26 16.70 12.02
N VAL A 39 -20.41 16.32 10.76
CA VAL A 39 -19.50 15.46 10.00
C VAL A 39 -18.75 16.33 9.01
N ASP A 40 -17.44 16.18 8.96
CA ASP A 40 -16.58 16.86 8.00
C ASP A 40 -16.94 16.42 6.57
N THR A 41 -17.31 17.40 5.74
CA THR A 41 -17.74 17.21 4.36
C THR A 41 -16.69 16.49 3.52
N ASP A 42 -15.41 16.81 3.71
CA ASP A 42 -14.32 16.25 2.89
C ASP A 42 -14.15 14.75 3.17
N SER A 43 -14.32 14.32 4.43
CA SER A 43 -14.34 12.91 4.79
C SER A 43 -15.54 12.16 4.19
N VAL A 44 -16.70 12.82 4.08
CA VAL A 44 -17.92 12.26 3.46
C VAL A 44 -17.75 12.14 1.95
N ASP A 45 -17.30 13.19 1.29
CA ASP A 45 -17.11 13.19 -0.16
C ASP A 45 -16.02 12.17 -0.55
N ARG A 46 -14.93 12.08 0.23
CA ARG A 46 -13.93 11.00 0.09
C ARG A 46 -14.54 9.61 0.21
N GLN A 47 -15.46 9.41 1.16
CA GLN A 47 -16.15 8.13 1.36
C GLN A 47 -17.19 7.82 0.27
N ALA A 48 -17.91 8.83 -0.23
CA ALA A 48 -18.85 8.71 -1.34
C ALA A 48 -18.11 8.30 -2.62
N GLU A 49 -17.00 8.97 -2.89
CA GLU A 49 -16.13 8.65 -4.02
C GLU A 49 -15.53 7.24 -3.92
N MET A 50 -15.16 6.81 -2.72
CA MET A 50 -14.74 5.41 -2.49
C MET A 50 -15.86 4.40 -2.78
N LYS A 51 -17.12 4.72 -2.45
CA LYS A 51 -18.29 3.88 -2.79
C LYS A 51 -18.47 3.79 -4.32
N THR A 52 -18.40 4.93 -5.00
CA THR A 52 -18.58 5.05 -6.47
C THR A 52 -17.45 4.41 -7.26
N ALA A 53 -16.20 4.48 -6.76
CA ALA A 53 -15.03 3.84 -7.37
C ALA A 53 -14.99 2.31 -7.18
N GLN A 54 -16.04 1.70 -6.60
CA GLN A 54 -16.06 0.30 -6.14
C GLN A 54 -14.87 -0.04 -5.21
N ALA A 55 -14.34 0.96 -4.49
CA ALA A 55 -13.30 0.79 -3.47
C ALA A 55 -13.85 0.19 -2.16
N THR A 56 -15.12 -0.22 -2.17
CA THR A 56 -15.81 -0.95 -1.12
C THR A 56 -15.73 -2.47 -1.28
N GLY A 57 -15.32 -3.00 -2.44
CA GLY A 57 -15.46 -4.43 -2.76
C GLY A 57 -14.14 -5.15 -2.99
N ARG A 58 -13.57 -5.74 -1.94
CA ARG A 58 -12.49 -6.75 -1.95
C ARG A 58 -11.10 -6.27 -2.43
N PRO A 59 -10.01 -6.61 -1.71
CA PRO A 59 -8.66 -6.49 -2.24
C PRO A 59 -8.51 -7.18 -3.60
N MET A 60 -7.64 -6.66 -4.46
CA MET A 60 -7.24 -7.35 -5.68
C MET A 60 -6.57 -8.68 -5.31
N ALA A 61 -6.80 -9.73 -6.11
CA ALA A 61 -6.01 -10.94 -6.00
C ALA A 61 -4.51 -10.59 -6.13
N GLN A 62 -3.63 -11.31 -5.43
CA GLN A 62 -2.20 -11.02 -5.37
C GLN A 62 -1.58 -10.84 -6.76
N ARG A 63 -1.88 -11.73 -7.71
CA ARG A 63 -1.49 -11.64 -9.12
C ARG A 63 -1.83 -10.30 -9.77
N VAL A 64 -3.02 -9.77 -9.49
CA VAL A 64 -3.53 -8.51 -10.06
C VAL A 64 -2.91 -7.31 -9.34
N ALA A 65 -2.67 -7.40 -8.03
CA ALA A 65 -1.98 -6.34 -7.26
C ALA A 65 -0.56 -6.11 -7.77
N TRP A 66 0.22 -7.18 -7.97
CA TRP A 66 1.56 -7.09 -8.55
C TRP A 66 1.54 -6.57 -9.99
N ALA A 67 0.57 -7.03 -10.79
CA ALA A 67 0.40 -6.51 -12.15
C ALA A 67 0.08 -5.01 -12.15
N ALA A 68 -0.69 -4.51 -11.19
CA ALA A 68 -0.98 -3.09 -11.06
C ALA A 68 0.30 -2.28 -10.87
N GLY A 69 1.20 -2.73 -10.00
CA GLY A 69 2.52 -2.13 -9.83
C GLY A 69 3.35 -2.13 -11.11
N VAL A 70 3.46 -3.28 -11.78
CA VAL A 70 4.24 -3.40 -13.02
C VAL A 70 3.70 -2.49 -14.12
N LEU A 71 2.38 -2.51 -14.34
CA LEU A 71 1.73 -1.70 -15.36
C LEU A 71 1.84 -0.21 -15.04
N ALA A 72 1.75 0.17 -13.76
CA ALA A 72 1.88 1.54 -13.31
C ALA A 72 3.25 2.15 -13.65
N ASP A 73 4.30 1.33 -13.54
CA ASP A 73 5.67 1.67 -13.94
C ASP A 73 5.92 1.58 -15.45
N GLY A 74 4.89 1.39 -16.27
CA GLY A 74 5.02 1.28 -17.73
C GLY A 74 5.51 -0.08 -18.22
N GLY A 75 5.71 -1.04 -17.31
CA GLY A 75 6.10 -2.40 -17.66
C GLY A 75 4.96 -3.25 -18.21
N ARG A 76 5.27 -4.52 -18.48
CA ARG A 76 4.32 -5.51 -18.99
C ARG A 76 4.17 -6.66 -18.00
N ALA A 77 2.94 -6.95 -17.60
CA ALA A 77 2.61 -8.06 -16.70
C ALA A 77 2.22 -9.29 -17.53
N ASP A 78 3.20 -10.11 -17.93
CA ASP A 78 3.00 -11.20 -18.89
C ASP A 78 2.12 -12.35 -18.39
N TRP A 79 1.84 -12.38 -17.08
CA TRP A 79 0.87 -13.29 -16.48
C TRP A 79 -0.57 -12.79 -16.57
N LEU A 80 -0.83 -11.61 -17.14
CA LEU A 80 -2.18 -11.11 -17.46
C LEU A 80 -2.47 -11.28 -18.95
N THR A 81 -3.72 -11.59 -19.27
CA THR A 81 -4.21 -11.43 -20.65
C THR A 81 -4.27 -9.96 -21.05
N ALA A 82 -4.30 -9.67 -22.36
CA ALA A 82 -4.44 -8.29 -22.85
C ALA A 82 -5.71 -7.59 -22.34
N SER A 83 -6.83 -8.31 -22.25
CA SER A 83 -8.10 -7.79 -21.72
C SER A 83 -8.04 -7.50 -20.21
N GLU A 84 -7.37 -8.36 -19.42
CA GLU A 84 -7.11 -8.09 -18.01
C GLU A 84 -6.23 -6.86 -17.81
N ALA A 85 -5.12 -6.77 -18.56
CA ALA A 85 -4.21 -5.64 -18.49
C ALA A 85 -4.89 -4.32 -18.90
N TYR A 86 -5.72 -4.34 -19.96
CA TYR A 86 -6.51 -3.18 -20.38
C TYR A 86 -7.47 -2.70 -19.29
N ARG A 87 -8.27 -3.62 -18.72
CA ARG A 87 -9.20 -3.30 -17.63
C ARG A 87 -8.47 -2.77 -16.40
N LEU A 88 -7.32 -3.33 -16.06
CA LEU A 88 -6.52 -2.88 -14.93
C LEU A 88 -5.95 -1.47 -15.17
N ARG A 89 -5.43 -1.17 -16.37
CA ARG A 89 -4.98 0.19 -16.72
C ARG A 89 -6.11 1.20 -16.62
N ARG A 90 -7.30 0.89 -17.16
CA ARG A 90 -8.48 1.77 -17.04
C ARG A 90 -8.87 2.01 -15.58
N ARG A 91 -8.79 0.97 -14.74
CA ARG A 91 -9.10 1.05 -13.31
C ARG A 91 -8.08 1.90 -12.53
N LEU A 92 -6.82 1.95 -12.98
CA LEU A 92 -5.77 2.81 -12.42
C LEU A 92 -5.73 4.23 -13.03
N GLY A 93 -6.66 4.57 -13.92
CA GLY A 93 -6.71 5.89 -14.59
C GLY A 93 -7.18 7.03 -13.68
N SER A 94 -7.41 8.21 -14.28
CA SER A 94 -7.53 9.55 -13.67
C SER A 94 -8.54 9.76 -12.51
N ARG A 95 -9.32 8.75 -12.13
CA ARG A 95 -10.22 8.81 -10.97
C ARG A 95 -9.74 7.98 -9.77
N ALA A 96 -8.68 7.19 -9.94
CA ALA A 96 -8.09 6.45 -8.83
C ALA A 96 -7.41 7.44 -7.88
N ARG A 97 -7.61 7.23 -6.58
CA ARG A 97 -6.95 7.99 -5.50
C ARG A 97 -6.02 7.08 -4.71
N ALA A 98 -5.06 7.68 -4.03
CA ALA A 98 -4.07 6.96 -3.24
C ALA A 98 -4.68 5.95 -2.25
N GLU A 99 -5.70 6.35 -1.49
CA GLU A 99 -6.33 5.49 -0.47
C GLU A 99 -7.06 4.29 -1.08
N VAL A 100 -7.66 4.49 -2.26
CA VAL A 100 -8.36 3.43 -3.00
C VAL A 100 -7.36 2.39 -3.48
N VAL A 101 -6.27 2.85 -4.11
CA VAL A 101 -5.21 1.97 -4.62
C VAL A 101 -4.52 1.25 -3.47
N GLN A 102 -4.18 1.94 -2.38
CA GLN A 102 -3.66 1.33 -1.16
C GLN A 102 -4.56 0.17 -0.70
N ARG A 103 -5.89 0.38 -0.64
CA ARG A 103 -6.83 -0.67 -0.24
C ARG A 103 -6.89 -1.82 -1.24
N TRP A 104 -6.88 -1.56 -2.55
CA TRP A 104 -6.86 -2.59 -3.58
C TRP A 104 -5.62 -3.49 -3.48
N LEU A 105 -4.48 -2.92 -3.08
CA LEU A 105 -3.20 -3.63 -2.96
C LEU A 105 -3.02 -4.34 -1.60
N ARG A 106 -4.04 -4.46 -0.74
CA ARG A 106 -3.92 -5.10 0.58
C ARG A 106 -3.52 -6.57 0.55
N SER A 107 -3.80 -7.30 -0.52
CA SER A 107 -3.45 -8.73 -0.66
C SER A 107 -2.21 -8.96 -1.51
N ARG A 108 -1.27 -8.00 -1.53
CA ARG A 108 0.02 -8.11 -2.24
C ARG A 108 1.00 -9.10 -1.59
N SER A 109 0.90 -9.33 -0.29
CA SER A 109 1.58 -10.39 0.45
C SER A 109 0.56 -11.33 1.10
N GLY A 110 0.93 -12.60 1.26
CA GLY A 110 0.14 -13.60 1.97
C GLY A 110 0.37 -13.57 3.48
N ASP A 111 1.61 -13.27 3.88
CA ASP A 111 2.01 -13.17 5.29
C ASP A 111 3.00 -12.01 5.49
N ILE A 112 3.05 -11.45 6.70
CA ILE A 112 3.95 -10.37 7.09
C ILE A 112 4.55 -10.74 8.44
N ARG A 113 5.86 -10.91 8.48
CA ARG A 113 6.60 -11.30 9.67
C ARG A 113 7.62 -10.24 10.04
N SER A 114 7.76 -9.97 11.33
CA SER A 114 8.69 -8.98 11.84
C SER A 114 9.78 -9.65 12.66
N PHE A 115 11.02 -9.22 12.45
CA PHE A 115 12.23 -9.80 13.03
C PHE A 115 13.16 -8.72 13.56
N ARG A 116 13.96 -9.07 14.57
CA ARG A 116 15.15 -8.32 14.93
C ARG A 116 16.37 -8.87 14.18
N VAL A 117 17.17 -7.95 13.68
CA VAL A 117 18.43 -8.22 12.99
C VAL A 117 19.43 -7.12 13.33
N GLY A 118 20.72 -7.48 13.37
CA GLY A 118 21.80 -6.51 13.52
C GLY A 118 21.82 -5.50 12.37
N GLN A 119 22.12 -4.24 12.68
CA GLN A 119 22.12 -3.16 11.69
C GLN A 119 23.08 -3.41 10.52
N SER A 120 24.25 -3.99 10.80
CA SER A 120 25.24 -4.38 9.78
C SER A 120 24.76 -5.51 8.88
N ASP A 121 23.94 -6.41 9.42
CA ASP A 121 23.43 -7.58 8.72
C ASP A 121 22.21 -7.24 7.87
N LEU A 122 21.44 -6.23 8.27
CA LEU A 122 20.30 -5.75 7.51
C LEU A 122 20.67 -5.34 6.08
N THR A 123 21.80 -4.62 5.91
CA THR A 123 22.25 -4.18 4.58
C THR A 123 22.63 -5.37 3.71
N LYS A 124 23.29 -6.39 4.28
CA LYS A 124 23.66 -7.62 3.58
C LYS A 124 22.43 -8.44 3.21
N LEU A 125 21.47 -8.57 4.12
CA LEU A 125 20.20 -9.27 3.91
C LEU A 125 19.42 -8.68 2.75
N LEU A 126 19.31 -7.34 2.68
CA LEU A 126 18.62 -6.67 1.59
C LEU A 126 19.29 -6.83 0.21
N ALA A 127 20.54 -7.30 0.18
CA ALA A 127 21.29 -7.56 -1.03
C ALA A 127 21.28 -9.05 -1.44
N VAL A 128 20.64 -9.94 -0.67
CA VAL A 128 20.55 -11.36 -0.99
C VAL A 128 19.65 -11.59 -2.21
N ASP A 129 20.08 -12.48 -3.10
CA ASP A 129 19.28 -12.89 -4.24
C ASP A 129 17.92 -13.45 -3.81
N GLY A 130 16.85 -12.99 -4.47
CA GLY A 130 15.49 -13.36 -4.09
C GLY A 130 14.82 -12.39 -3.09
N VAL A 131 15.58 -11.44 -2.53
CA VAL A 131 15.07 -10.34 -1.70
C VAL A 131 14.77 -9.13 -2.57
N VAL A 132 13.56 -8.59 -2.43
CA VAL A 132 13.15 -7.37 -3.14
C VAL A 132 12.79 -6.30 -2.12
N ALA A 133 13.58 -5.24 -2.04
CA ALA A 133 13.36 -4.15 -1.09
C ALA A 133 12.05 -3.41 -1.39
N THR A 134 11.30 -3.08 -0.34
CA THR A 134 10.07 -2.29 -0.43
C THR A 134 9.98 -1.29 0.71
N GLY A 135 8.84 -0.61 0.87
CA GLY A 135 8.57 0.25 2.00
C GLY A 135 9.71 1.26 2.22
N VAL A 136 10.16 1.34 3.47
CA VAL A 136 11.27 2.22 3.88
C VAL A 136 12.60 1.86 3.20
N SER A 137 12.85 0.58 2.90
CA SER A 137 14.08 0.13 2.24
C SER A 137 14.16 0.55 0.77
N ALA A 138 13.02 0.78 0.11
CA ALA A 138 12.97 1.31 -1.25
C ALA A 138 12.87 2.84 -1.31
N ALA A 139 12.67 3.53 -0.18
CA ALA A 139 12.38 4.96 -0.17
C ALA A 139 13.51 5.82 -0.75
N VAL A 140 14.77 5.46 -0.49
CA VAL A 140 15.93 6.16 -1.07
C VAL A 140 16.00 5.96 -2.58
N ALA A 141 15.68 4.76 -3.08
CA ALA A 141 15.72 4.46 -4.51
C ALA A 141 14.72 5.30 -5.30
N TYR A 142 13.54 5.58 -4.70
CA TYR A 142 12.53 6.45 -5.29
C TYR A 142 12.61 7.92 -4.85
N GLY A 143 13.68 8.33 -4.16
CA GLY A 143 13.92 9.73 -3.82
C GLY A 143 12.92 10.34 -2.83
N LEU A 144 12.32 9.54 -1.94
CA LEU A 144 11.20 9.98 -1.08
C LEU A 144 11.61 10.80 0.16
N GLY A 145 12.90 11.14 0.31
CA GLY A 145 13.39 11.91 1.46
C GLY A 145 13.18 11.22 2.82
N LEU A 146 13.07 9.89 2.84
CA LEU A 146 13.00 9.07 4.05
C LEU A 146 14.33 8.34 4.25
N GLY A 147 14.84 8.35 5.48
CA GLY A 147 15.93 7.48 5.89
C GLY A 147 15.40 6.11 6.33
N THR A 148 16.22 5.06 6.18
CA THR A 148 15.85 3.73 6.69
C THR A 148 15.86 3.69 8.21
N GLY A 149 16.63 4.53 8.91
CA GLY A 149 16.64 4.59 10.38
C GLY A 149 17.01 3.26 11.05
N GLY A 150 17.67 2.36 10.31
CA GLY A 150 17.97 1.00 10.75
C GLY A 150 16.82 0.01 10.71
N THR A 151 15.78 0.32 9.95
CA THR A 151 14.70 -0.59 9.62
C THR A 151 14.78 -1.10 8.19
N GLY A 152 14.25 -2.30 8.00
CA GLY A 152 14.20 -3.04 6.74
C GLY A 152 12.79 -3.45 6.40
N ASP A 153 12.44 -3.39 5.13
CA ASP A 153 11.19 -3.92 4.59
C ASP A 153 11.46 -4.56 3.23
N ALA A 154 11.11 -5.84 3.09
CA ALA A 154 11.39 -6.60 1.88
C ALA A 154 10.34 -7.67 1.60
N TYR A 155 10.15 -7.97 0.31
CA TYR A 155 9.43 -9.14 -0.15
C TYR A 155 10.37 -10.34 -0.34
N VAL A 156 9.89 -11.51 0.07
CA VAL A 156 10.60 -12.79 -0.02
C VAL A 156 9.61 -13.93 -0.28
N THR A 157 10.11 -15.08 -0.73
CA THR A 157 9.32 -16.32 -0.75
C THR A 157 9.29 -16.97 0.64
N SER A 158 8.31 -17.84 0.89
CA SER A 158 8.21 -18.60 2.15
C SER A 158 9.46 -19.42 2.45
N SER A 159 10.08 -20.02 1.42
CA SER A 159 11.31 -20.81 1.57
C SER A 159 12.52 -19.94 1.94
N LEU A 160 12.59 -18.72 1.41
CA LEU A 160 13.70 -17.80 1.68
C LEU A 160 13.65 -17.24 3.10
N VAL A 161 12.48 -17.11 3.73
CA VAL A 161 12.36 -16.70 5.13
C VAL A 161 13.21 -17.60 6.04
N GLY A 162 13.09 -18.93 5.90
CA GLY A 162 13.83 -19.87 6.75
C GLY A 162 15.35 -19.79 6.55
N GLN A 163 15.79 -19.62 5.31
CA GLN A 163 17.21 -19.43 4.98
C GLN A 163 17.74 -18.14 5.61
N LEU A 164 17.05 -17.02 5.41
CA LEU A 164 17.44 -15.74 6.01
C LEU A 164 17.43 -15.79 7.54
N THR A 165 16.48 -16.49 8.15
CA THR A 165 16.43 -16.69 9.61
C THR A 165 17.70 -17.40 10.12
N SER A 166 18.15 -18.43 9.42
CA SER A 166 19.37 -19.15 9.75
C SER A 166 20.62 -18.31 9.52
N ASP A 167 20.75 -17.72 8.33
CA ASP A 167 21.99 -17.07 7.88
C ASP A 167 22.27 -15.75 8.61
N PHE A 168 21.22 -15.02 9.00
CA PHE A 168 21.30 -13.73 9.68
C PHE A 168 20.84 -13.77 11.14
N TYR A 169 20.62 -14.98 11.69
CA TYR A 169 20.19 -15.18 13.08
C TYR A 169 18.95 -14.35 13.44
N LEU A 170 17.95 -14.33 12.56
CA LEU A 170 16.76 -13.48 12.74
C LEU A 170 15.95 -13.95 13.94
N VAL A 171 15.61 -13.02 14.82
CA VAL A 171 14.75 -13.30 15.99
C VAL A 171 13.38 -12.71 15.76
N GLU A 172 12.34 -13.54 15.69
CA GLU A 172 10.97 -13.06 15.49
C GLU A 172 10.55 -12.09 16.61
N SER A 173 10.01 -10.95 16.21
CA SER A 173 9.69 -9.86 17.12
C SER A 173 8.62 -8.95 16.54
N ARG A 174 7.51 -8.77 17.27
CA ARG A 174 6.42 -7.86 16.90
C ARG A 174 6.86 -6.38 16.79
N THR A 175 8.01 -6.04 17.36
CA THR A 175 8.63 -4.71 17.31
C THR A 175 10.04 -4.79 16.73
N GLY A 176 10.27 -5.79 15.87
CA GLY A 176 11.53 -5.96 15.14
C GLY A 176 11.78 -4.84 14.14
N ASN A 177 13.05 -4.64 13.80
CA ASN A 177 13.48 -3.64 12.82
C ASN A 177 13.41 -4.16 11.38
N LEU A 178 13.18 -5.45 11.13
CA LEU A 178 13.01 -6.02 9.80
C LEU A 178 11.59 -6.53 9.60
N THR A 179 10.95 -6.12 8.50
CA THR A 179 9.68 -6.68 8.03
C THR A 179 9.94 -7.52 6.79
N LEU A 180 9.58 -8.80 6.83
CA LEU A 180 9.57 -9.70 5.68
C LEU A 180 8.12 -9.95 5.26
N ARG A 181 7.81 -9.58 4.02
CA ARG A 181 6.49 -9.75 3.39
C ARG A 181 6.56 -10.97 2.48
N VAL A 182 5.82 -12.01 2.82
CA VAL A 182 5.86 -13.28 2.11
C VAL A 182 4.94 -13.24 0.90
N VAL A 183 5.48 -13.58 -0.27
CA VAL A 183 4.74 -13.71 -1.53
C VAL A 183 4.70 -15.18 -1.93
N ASP A 184 3.52 -15.64 -2.32
CA ASP A 184 3.38 -16.98 -2.89
C ASP A 184 3.92 -16.95 -4.33
N GLY A 185 4.88 -17.82 -4.62
CA GLY A 185 5.57 -17.86 -5.92
C GLY A 185 6.59 -16.74 -6.09
N ASP A 186 6.73 -16.22 -7.30
CA ASP A 186 7.84 -15.35 -7.72
C ASP A 186 7.39 -13.97 -8.21
N LEU A 187 6.15 -13.56 -7.92
CA LEU A 187 5.58 -12.32 -8.45
C LEU A 187 6.38 -11.08 -8.05
N HIS A 188 6.96 -11.03 -6.85
CA HIS A 188 7.83 -9.92 -6.43
C HIS A 188 9.12 -9.87 -7.25
N LEU A 189 9.71 -11.02 -7.59
CA LEU A 189 10.92 -11.12 -8.41
C LEU A 189 10.62 -10.69 -9.85
N ARG A 190 9.55 -11.22 -10.44
CA ARG A 190 9.12 -10.89 -11.80
C ARG A 190 8.69 -9.43 -11.96
N SER A 191 8.33 -8.78 -10.84
CA SER A 191 7.92 -7.37 -10.81
C SER A 191 9.03 -6.42 -10.40
N ALA A 192 10.19 -6.93 -9.98
CA ALA A 192 11.26 -6.11 -9.42
C ALA A 192 11.77 -5.05 -10.42
N ARG A 193 12.29 -3.97 -9.86
CA ARG A 193 12.91 -2.84 -10.56
C ARG A 193 14.34 -2.71 -10.11
N SER A 194 15.24 -2.43 -11.05
CA SER A 194 16.60 -2.02 -10.72
C SER A 194 16.64 -0.49 -10.71
N VAL A 195 16.81 0.10 -9.54
CA VAL A 195 16.83 1.56 -9.35
C VAL A 195 18.04 1.92 -8.50
N GLY A 196 19.01 2.62 -9.11
CA GLY A 196 20.26 2.99 -8.44
C GLY A 196 21.04 1.76 -7.94
N GLY A 197 21.10 0.70 -8.75
CA GLY A 197 21.80 -0.55 -8.41
C GLY A 197 21.10 -1.42 -7.36
N ARG A 198 19.87 -1.07 -6.94
CA ARG A 198 19.09 -1.83 -5.96
C ARG A 198 17.89 -2.50 -6.60
N THR A 199 17.61 -3.73 -6.18
CA THR A 199 16.41 -4.48 -6.53
C THR A 199 15.27 -4.06 -5.60
N VAL A 200 14.30 -3.32 -6.15
CA VAL A 200 13.16 -2.75 -5.40
C VAL A 200 11.82 -3.15 -6.00
N ALA A 201 10.76 -3.15 -5.20
CA ALA A 201 9.39 -3.37 -5.67
C ALA A 201 8.89 -2.18 -6.53
N PRO A 202 7.86 -2.37 -7.38
CA PRO A 202 7.24 -1.29 -8.15
C PRO A 202 6.72 -0.14 -7.29
N ARG A 203 6.66 1.07 -7.83
CA ARG A 203 6.31 2.29 -7.06
C ARG A 203 4.97 2.20 -6.34
N LEU A 204 3.91 1.66 -6.96
CA LEU A 204 2.61 1.49 -6.28
C LEU A 204 2.67 0.50 -5.12
N ILE A 205 3.49 -0.54 -5.23
CA ILE A 205 3.66 -1.54 -4.17
C ILE A 205 4.40 -0.89 -2.99
N VAL A 206 5.52 -0.21 -3.27
CA VAL A 206 6.29 0.54 -2.26
C VAL A 206 5.43 1.59 -1.57
N GLY A 207 4.67 2.37 -2.35
CA GLY A 207 3.76 3.37 -1.81
C GLY A 207 2.70 2.77 -0.90
N ALA A 208 2.13 1.61 -1.25
CA ALA A 208 1.17 0.91 -0.40
C ALA A 208 1.80 0.36 0.89
N ASP A 209 3.04 -0.15 0.83
CA ASP A 209 3.80 -0.60 2.00
C ASP A 209 4.10 0.54 2.97
N LEU A 210 4.56 1.68 2.45
CA LEU A 210 4.77 2.91 3.22
C LEU A 210 3.45 3.45 3.81
N ALA A 211 2.37 3.45 3.03
CA ALA A 211 1.07 3.94 3.47
C ALA A 211 0.42 3.06 4.55
N ASP A 212 0.87 1.80 4.69
CA ASP A 212 0.46 0.87 5.73
C ASP A 212 1.38 0.91 6.98
N ASP A 213 2.46 1.70 6.96
CA ASP A 213 3.36 1.89 8.11
C ASP A 213 2.60 2.46 9.32
N ARG A 214 3.19 2.49 10.53
CA ARG A 214 2.59 3.13 11.71
C ARG A 214 2.94 4.61 11.82
N ASP A 215 4.13 4.99 11.38
CA ASP A 215 4.64 6.35 11.42
C ASP A 215 3.89 7.27 10.44
N ALA A 216 3.50 8.46 10.92
CA ALA A 216 2.67 9.38 10.14
C ALA A 216 3.40 9.96 8.93
N ARG A 217 4.72 10.21 9.03
CA ARG A 217 5.53 10.75 7.93
C ARG A 217 5.72 9.69 6.84
N THR A 218 6.05 8.45 7.23
CA THR A 218 6.14 7.31 6.31
C THR A 218 4.82 7.07 5.58
N LYS A 219 3.69 7.11 6.30
CA LYS A 219 2.35 7.02 5.70
C LYS A 219 2.08 8.10 4.65
N SER A 220 2.40 9.35 4.97
CA SER A 220 2.18 10.49 4.06
C SER A 220 2.98 10.30 2.77
N ALA A 221 4.28 10.02 2.90
CA ALA A 221 5.16 9.76 1.76
C ALA A 221 4.68 8.59 0.90
N GLY A 222 4.15 7.52 1.52
CA GLY A 222 3.55 6.41 0.79
C GLY A 222 2.35 6.81 -0.06
N ARG A 223 1.43 7.60 0.50
CA ARG A 223 0.25 8.12 -0.22
C ARG A 223 0.64 9.09 -1.32
N GLU A 224 1.59 9.98 -1.06
CA GLU A 224 2.15 10.91 -2.04
C GLU A 224 2.81 10.16 -3.21
N LEU A 225 3.58 9.10 -2.93
CA LEU A 225 4.16 8.26 -3.98
C LEU A 225 3.06 7.61 -4.83
N ILE A 226 2.03 7.01 -4.22
CA ILE A 226 0.90 6.45 -4.98
C ILE A 226 0.27 7.52 -5.86
N GLN A 227 -0.04 8.69 -5.30
CA GLN A 227 -0.70 9.77 -6.04
C GLN A 227 0.16 10.26 -7.22
N SER A 228 1.46 10.47 -7.02
CA SER A 228 2.36 10.90 -8.10
C SER A 228 2.40 9.90 -9.28
N VAL A 229 2.31 8.61 -9.00
CA VAL A 229 2.25 7.57 -10.03
C VAL A 229 0.92 7.60 -10.78
N LEU A 230 -0.19 7.87 -10.08
CA LEU A 230 -1.50 7.99 -10.72
C LEU A 230 -1.58 9.25 -11.60
N ASP A 231 -1.04 10.37 -11.12
CA ASP A 231 -1.03 11.64 -11.83
C ASP A 231 -0.18 11.56 -13.11
N ALA A 232 1.00 10.94 -13.04
CA ALA A 232 1.86 10.72 -14.20
C ALA A 232 1.18 9.89 -15.31
N ARG A 233 0.18 9.05 -14.94
CA ARG A 233 -0.59 8.23 -15.89
C ARG A 233 -1.84 8.91 -16.41
N ALA A 234 -2.29 9.99 -15.78
CA ALA A 234 -3.39 10.80 -16.30
C ALA A 234 -2.91 11.78 -17.39
N SER A 235 -1.62 12.13 -17.37
CA SER A 235 -1.00 13.08 -18.29
C SER A 235 -0.45 12.46 -19.59
N GLY A 236 -0.52 11.13 -19.75
CA GLY A 236 -0.02 10.41 -20.93
C GLY A 236 -1.05 9.45 -21.50
#